data_AF-A0A9X1PDB1-F1
#
_entry.id   AF-A0A9X1PDB1-F1
#
_cell.length_a   1.000
_cell.length_b   1.000
_cell.length_c   1.000
_cell.angle_alpha   90.00
_cell.angle_beta   90.00
_cell.angle_gamma   90.00
#
_symmetry.space_group_name_H-M   'P 1'
#
loop_
_entity.id
_entity.type
_entity.pdbx_description
1 polymer ?
#
loop_
_entity_poly.entity_id
_entity_poly.type
_entity_poly.pdbx_seq_one_letter_code
_entity_poly.pdbx_strand_id
1 'polypeptide(L)' 'MNVFHLRMLLAARRQLLRDMSEEMSQDQIDRILDQIAVLVKLIEQYEKK' A
#
# COMPACT_ATOMS: atom_id res chain seq x y z
N MET A 1 -2.95 -10.98 -11.85
CA MET A 1 -2.88 -10.56 -10.44
C MET A 1 -4.31 -10.40 -9.95
N ASN A 2 -4.76 -11.17 -8.95
CA ASN A 2 -6.16 -11.12 -8.46
C ASN A 2 -6.33 -9.97 -7.46
N VAL A 3 -7.46 -9.25 -7.49
CA VAL A 3 -7.85 -8.19 -6.54
C VAL A 3 -7.58 -8.58 -5.08
N PHE A 4 -7.82 -9.84 -4.73
CA PHE A 4 -7.50 -10.38 -3.41
C PHE A 4 -6.02 -10.18 -3.02
N HIS A 5 -5.09 -10.46 -3.93
CA HIS A 5 -3.65 -10.30 -3.69
C HIS A 5 -3.26 -8.82 -3.57
N LEU A 6 -3.91 -7.94 -4.35
CA LEU A 6 -3.69 -6.50 -4.26
C LEU A 6 -4.16 -5.96 -2.90
N ARG A 7 -5.33 -6.39 -2.43
CA ARG A 7 -5.87 -6.04 -1.10
C ARG A 7 -4.97 -6.56 0.03
N MET A 8 -4.45 -7.78 -0.09
CA MET A 8 -3.50 -8.34 0.87
C MET A 8 -2.20 -7.53 0.93
N LEU A 9 -1.65 -7.17 -0.24
CA LEU A 9 -0.44 -6.34 -0.31
C LEU A 9 -0.68 -4.94 0.27
N LEU A 10 -1.84 -4.33 -0.01
CA LEU A 10 -2.24 -3.05 0.59
C LEU A 10 -2.28 -3.12 2.11
N ALA A 11 -2.88 -4.18 2.67
CA ALA A 11 -2.92 -4.38 4.13
C ALA A 11 -1.52 -4.52 4.72
N ALA A 12 -0.64 -5.31 4.08
CA ALA A 12 0.74 -5.49 4.51
C ALA A 12 1.54 -4.18 4.49
N ARG A 13 1.35 -3.32 3.48
CA ARG A 13 2.03 -2.00 3.41
C ARG A 13 1.54 -1.04 4.48
N ARG A 14 0.23 -1.00 4.76
CA ARG A 14 -0.34 -0.21 5.86
C ARG A 14 0.17 -0.69 7.21
N GLN A 15 0.26 -2.01 7.40
CA GLN A 15 0.80 -2.59 8.61
C GLN A 15 2.28 -2.23 8.79
N LEU A 16 3.10 -2.39 7.74
CA LEU A 16 4.51 -2.01 7.77
C LEU A 16 4.69 -0.53 8.16
N LEU A 17 3.91 0.36 7.57
CA LEU A 17 3.98 1.78 7.90
C LEU A 17 3.60 2.04 9.36
N ARG A 18 2.53 1.42 9.86
CA ARG A 18 2.11 1.56 11.26
C ARG A 18 3.18 1.05 12.22
N ASP A 19 3.75 -0.12 11.94
CA ASP A 19 4.62 -0.83 12.86
C ASP A 19 6.05 -0.26 12.86
N MET A 20 6.49 0.35 11.75
CA MET A 20 7.87 0.83 11.59
C MET A 20 8.03 2.34 11.36
N SER A 21 6.94 3.12 11.28
CA SER A 21 7.03 4.56 10.97
C SER A 21 7.96 5.35 11.90
N GLU A 22 8.07 4.97 13.18
CA GLU A 22 8.97 5.64 14.15
C GLU A 22 10.45 5.39 13.88
N GLU A 23 10.78 4.29 13.17
CA GLU A 23 12.15 3.90 12.80
C GLU A 23 12.51 4.26 11.36
N MET A 24 11.56 4.84 10.62
CA MET A 24 11.72 5.18 9.21
C MET A 24 12.08 6.65 9.02
N SER A 25 12.89 6.95 8.01
CA SER A 25 13.02 8.33 7.55
C SER A 25 11.76 8.78 6.80
N GLN A 26 11.54 10.10 6.73
CA GLN A 26 10.43 10.68 5.98
C GLN A 26 10.41 10.19 4.52
N ASP A 27 11.57 10.13 3.85
CA ASP A 27 11.67 9.62 2.48
C ASP A 27 11.19 8.16 2.34
N GLN A 28 11.45 7.32 3.35
CA GLN A 28 10.99 5.94 3.34
C GLN A 28 9.48 5.88 3.56
N ILE A 29 8.94 6.70 4.46
CA ILE A 29 7.50 6.83 4.70
C ILE A 29 6.79 7.26 3.41
N ASP A 30 7.30 8.29 2.75
CA ASP A 30 6.71 8.83 1.52
C ASP A 30 6.68 7.78 0.41
N ARG A 31 7.76 7.02 0.23
CA ARG A 31 7.79 5.90 -0.72
C ARG A 31 6.75 4.82 -0.43
N ILE A 32 6.50 4.50 0.84
CA ILE A 32 5.45 3.53 1.21
C ILE A 32 4.06 4.11 0.94
N LEU A 33 3.84 5.39 1.25
CA LEU A 33 2.58 6.07 0.97
C LEU A 33 2.28 6.12 -0.54
N ASP A 34 3.29 6.35 -1.38
CA ASP A 34 3.17 6.29 -2.83
C ASP A 34 2.77 4.89 -3.31
N GLN A 35 3.42 3.84 -2.76
CA GLN A 35 3.05 2.46 -3.08
C GLN A 35 1.61 2.13 -2.66
N ILE A 36 1.16 2.61 -1.50
CA ILE A 36 -0.21 2.46 -1.03
C ILE A 36 -1.19 3.15 -2.01
N ALA A 37 -0.88 4.37 -2.45
CA ALA A 37 -1.72 5.10 -3.39
C ALA A 37 -1.85 4.38 -4.74
N VAL A 38 -0.76 3.81 -5.26
CA VAL A 38 -0.78 2.98 -6.48
C VAL A 38 -1.65 1.74 -6.29
N LEU A 39 -1.53 1.04 -5.16
CA LEU A 39 -2.32 -0.16 -4.87
C LEU A 39 -3.81 0.14 -4.79
N VAL A 40 -4.20 1.24 -4.14
CA VAL A 40 -5.61 1.68 -4.07
C VAL A 40 -6.15 1.94 -5.48
N LYS A 41 -5.45 2.72 -6.30
CA LYS A 41 -5.86 2.99 -7.68
C LYS A 41 -6.01 1.71 -8.52
N LEU A 42 -5.09 0.77 -8.38
CA LEU A 42 -5.17 -0.52 -9.09
C LEU A 42 -6.39 -1.32 -8.63
N ILE A 43 -6.62 -1.45 -7.32
CA ILE A 43 -7.79 -2.15 -6.78
C ILE A 43 -9.08 -1.56 -7.33
N GLU A 44 -9.23 -0.24 -7.29
CA GLU A 44 -10.40 0.46 -7.84
C GLU A 44 -10.59 0.20 -9.34
N GLN A 45 -9.52 0.18 -10.12
CA GLN A 45 -9.58 -0.12 -11.56
C GLN A 45 -10.03 -1.56 -11.84
N TYR A 46 -9.63 -2.51 -11.00
CA TYR A 46 -10.06 -3.91 -11.14
C TYR A 46 -11.48 -4.14 -10.64
N GLU A 47 -11.97 -3.38 -9.66
CA GLU A 47 -13.34 -3.48 -9.13
C GLU A 47 -14.37 -2.79 -10.03
N LYS A 48 -13.96 -1.79 -10.82
CA LYS A 48 -14.81 -1.11 -11.82
C LYS A 48 -14.88 -1.84 -13.17
N LYS A 49 -14.15 -2.94 -13.34
CA LYS A 49 -14.22 -3.83 -14.51
C LYS A 49 -15.19 -4.96 -14.27
#